data_AF-A0A7K0C8P3-F1
#
_entry.id   AF-A0A7K0C8P3-F1
#
_cell.length_a   1.000
_cell.length_b   1.000
_cell.length_c   1.000
_cell.angle_alpha   90.00
_cell.angle_beta   90.00
_cell.angle_gamma   90.00
#
_symmetry.space_group_name_H-M   'P 1'
#
loop_
_entity.id
_entity.type
_entity.pdbx_description
1 polymer ?
#
loop_
_entity_poly.entity_id
_entity_poly.type
_entity_poly.pdbx_seq_one_letter_code
_entity_poly.pdbx_strand_id
1 'polypeptide(L)'
;MADRPDKTTATTGTRTETVPGRLARIRRPAPGGAAAARRRTVSLLAGVVSAITTIIVLILAVHIVFVAFEANTGNALVGRIADWADGLAWQFKDVFEPADAKVRVAVNYGLAAVVYLVIGRLLVGLIRRLA
;
A
#
# COMPACT_ATOMS: atom_id res chain seq x y z
N MET A 1 31.72 -9.20 -91.39
CA MET A 1 30.36 -9.50 -91.90
C MET A 1 30.01 -10.86 -91.33
N ALA A 2 29.19 -11.05 -90.29
CA ALA A 2 28.06 -10.34 -89.68
C ALA A 2 28.37 -9.95 -88.21
N ASP A 3 27.99 -8.79 -87.69
CA ASP A 3 26.68 -8.27 -87.24
C ASP A 3 26.31 -8.66 -85.77
N ARG A 4 25.95 -7.63 -84.99
CA ARG A 4 25.62 -7.57 -83.53
C ARG A 4 24.14 -8.02 -83.30
N PRO A 5 23.48 -7.97 -82.11
CA PRO A 5 23.76 -7.37 -80.76
C PRO A 5 23.43 -8.34 -79.57
N ASP A 6 23.66 -8.03 -78.27
CA ASP A 6 22.71 -7.31 -77.40
C ASP A 6 23.28 -6.98 -76.00
N LYS A 7 22.65 -5.98 -75.37
CA LYS A 7 22.91 -5.51 -74.00
C LYS A 7 21.83 -6.12 -73.10
N THR A 8 22.17 -6.67 -71.94
CA THR A 8 21.20 -6.80 -70.84
C THR A 8 21.84 -6.45 -69.50
N THR A 9 21.35 -5.34 -68.99
CA THR A 9 21.42 -4.88 -67.61
C THR A 9 20.58 -5.74 -66.66
N ALA A 10 21.08 -5.87 -65.44
CA ALA A 10 20.33 -5.87 -64.18
C ALA A 10 19.73 -7.17 -63.61
N THR A 11 19.85 -7.23 -62.27
CA THR A 11 18.84 -7.67 -61.30
C THR A 11 19.08 -9.01 -60.59
N THR A 12 19.63 -8.87 -59.38
CA THR A 12 19.12 -9.47 -58.12
C THR A 12 19.27 -10.97 -57.91
N GLY A 13 20.40 -11.32 -57.28
CA GLY A 13 20.52 -12.50 -56.40
C GLY A 13 20.33 -12.08 -54.94
N THR A 14 19.14 -12.40 -54.43
CA THR A 14 18.60 -12.18 -53.09
C THR A 14 19.44 -12.80 -51.96
N ARG A 15 19.74 -11.98 -50.94
CA ARG A 15 19.73 -12.32 -49.50
C ARG A 15 20.59 -13.50 -49.00
N THR A 16 21.60 -13.15 -48.19
CA THR A 16 21.69 -13.73 -46.84
C THR A 16 21.97 -12.61 -45.84
N GLU A 17 20.88 -12.07 -45.33
CA GLU A 17 20.81 -11.35 -44.07
C GLU A 17 21.39 -12.21 -42.93
N THR A 18 21.95 -11.52 -41.94
CA THR A 18 21.90 -11.89 -40.50
C THR A 18 22.78 -13.08 -40.06
N VAL A 19 23.46 -13.07 -38.92
CA VAL A 19 23.20 -12.45 -37.62
C VAL A 19 24.57 -12.20 -36.97
N PRO A 20 24.84 -11.04 -36.36
CA PRO A 20 26.03 -10.85 -35.53
C PRO A 20 26.06 -11.94 -34.48
N GLY A 21 27.18 -12.66 -34.36
CA GLY A 21 27.43 -13.69 -33.37
C GLY A 21 27.01 -13.23 -31.98
N ARG A 22 25.72 -13.45 -31.72
CA ARG A 22 24.97 -13.26 -30.49
C ARG A 22 25.46 -14.40 -29.63
N LEU A 23 26.72 -14.31 -29.21
CA LEU A 23 27.25 -15.12 -28.13
C LEU A 23 26.37 -14.75 -26.96
N ALA A 24 25.44 -15.66 -26.74
CA ALA A 24 24.43 -15.65 -25.73
C ALA A 24 25.12 -15.18 -24.46
N ARG A 25 24.84 -13.93 -24.10
CA ARG A 25 25.08 -13.39 -22.78
C ARG A 25 24.49 -14.43 -21.85
N ILE A 26 25.37 -15.23 -21.23
CA ILE A 26 25.02 -16.26 -20.26
C ILE A 26 24.12 -15.53 -19.28
N ARG A 27 22.82 -15.79 -19.38
CA ARG A 27 21.80 -15.16 -18.56
C ARG A 27 21.93 -15.85 -17.22
N ARG A 28 22.94 -15.45 -16.44
CA ARG A 28 23.06 -15.81 -15.02
C ARG A 28 21.70 -15.51 -14.42
N PRO A 29 21.01 -16.48 -13.77
CA PRO A 29 19.76 -16.20 -13.11
C PRO A 29 20.02 -15.07 -12.12
N ALA A 30 19.37 -13.93 -12.35
CA ALA A 30 19.70 -12.71 -11.62
C ALA A 30 19.38 -12.93 -10.13
N PRO A 31 20.31 -12.68 -9.20
CA PRO A 31 20.07 -12.77 -7.76
C PRO A 31 18.96 -11.81 -7.27
N GLY A 32 18.40 -10.97 -8.15
CA GLY A 32 17.27 -10.09 -7.89
C GLY A 32 15.91 -10.79 -7.74
N GLY A 33 15.73 -12.05 -8.14
CA GLY A 33 14.44 -12.73 -8.05
C GLY A 33 13.96 -12.96 -6.60
N ALA A 34 14.83 -13.52 -5.76
CA ALA A 34 14.52 -13.75 -4.34
C ALA A 34 14.40 -12.43 -3.55
N ALA A 35 15.28 -11.46 -3.83
CA ALA A 35 15.20 -10.13 -3.23
C ALA A 35 13.92 -9.37 -3.66
N ALA A 36 13.50 -9.49 -4.92
CA ALA A 36 12.26 -8.88 -5.41
C ALA A 36 11.01 -9.55 -4.81
N ALA A 37 11.00 -10.88 -4.70
CA ALA A 37 9.93 -11.61 -4.02
C ALA A 37 9.81 -11.19 -2.55
N ARG A 38 10.95 -11.11 -1.83
CA ARG A 38 11.01 -10.65 -0.44
C ARG A 38 10.49 -9.22 -0.28
N ARG A 39 10.93 -8.29 -1.12
CA ARG A 39 10.43 -6.89 -1.12
C ARG A 39 8.91 -6.83 -1.35
N ARG A 40 8.37 -7.68 -2.23
CA ARG A 40 6.93 -7.75 -2.49
C ARG A 40 6.15 -8.25 -1.28
N THR A 41 6.60 -9.33 -0.64
CA THR A 41 5.98 -9.85 0.59
C THR A 41 6.00 -8.81 1.71
N VAL A 42 7.15 -8.17 1.92
CA VAL A 42 7.29 -7.12 2.94
C VAL A 42 6.39 -5.92 2.65
N SER A 43 6.25 -5.52 1.38
CA SER A 43 5.33 -4.46 0.98
C SER A 43 3.86 -4.83 1.23
N LEU A 44 3.48 -6.09 1.02
CA LEU A 44 2.12 -6.56 1.31
C LEU A 44 1.84 -6.53 2.81
N LEU A 45 2.76 -7.04 3.63
CA LEU A 45 2.64 -7.01 5.10
C LEU A 45 2.56 -5.58 5.63
N ALA A 46 3.42 -4.69 5.14
CA ALA A 46 3.38 -3.27 5.48
C ALA A 46 2.04 -2.63 5.08
N GLY A 47 1.49 -3.02 3.93
CA GLY A 47 0.18 -2.56 3.46
C GLY A 47 -0.96 -3.02 4.37
N VAL A 48 -0.96 -4.30 4.79
CA VAL A 48 -1.97 -4.86 5.69
C VAL A 48 -1.94 -4.17 7.04
N VAL A 49 -0.76 -4.03 7.65
CA VAL A 49 -0.63 -3.31 8.94
C VAL A 49 -1.11 -1.88 8.80
N SER A 50 -0.72 -1.18 7.74
CA SER A 50 -1.20 0.18 7.48
C SER A 50 -2.72 0.23 7.34
N ALA A 51 -3.34 -0.72 6.65
CA ALA A 51 -4.78 -0.76 6.47
C ALA A 51 -5.52 -0.97 7.81
N ILE A 52 -5.04 -1.92 8.63
CA ILE A 52 -5.61 -2.18 9.95
C ILE A 52 -5.50 -0.94 10.84
N THR A 53 -4.32 -0.32 10.91
CA THR A 53 -4.13 0.92 11.67
C THR A 53 -5.10 2.01 11.19
N THR A 54 -5.23 2.21 9.89
CA THR A 54 -6.15 3.22 9.33
C THR A 54 -7.59 2.93 9.73
N ILE A 55 -8.03 1.67 9.69
CA ILE A 55 -9.40 1.28 10.09
C ILE A 55 -9.64 1.58 11.57
N ILE A 56 -8.70 1.22 12.46
CA ILE A 56 -8.80 1.48 13.90
C ILE A 56 -8.92 2.98 14.17
N VAL A 57 -8.03 3.77 13.57
CA VAL A 57 -8.03 5.24 13.71
C VAL A 57 -9.33 5.83 13.19
N LEU A 58 -9.86 5.30 12.08
CA LEU A 58 -11.12 5.77 11.49
C LEU A 58 -12.30 5.48 12.41
N ILE A 59 -12.39 4.28 13.00
CA ILE A 59 -13.47 3.93 13.95
C ILE A 59 -13.48 4.91 15.13
N LEU A 60 -12.30 5.18 15.72
CA LEU A 60 -12.17 6.12 16.83
C LEU A 60 -12.55 7.54 16.41
N ALA A 61 -12.07 8.01 15.26
CA ALA A 61 -12.39 9.34 14.75
C ALA A 61 -13.89 9.51 14.47
N VAL A 62 -14.53 8.51 13.85
CA VAL A 62 -15.98 8.54 13.57
C VAL A 62 -16.77 8.55 14.87
N HIS A 63 -16.37 7.78 15.88
CA HIS A 63 -17.03 7.82 17.19
C HIS A 63 -16.95 9.21 17.83
N ILE A 64 -15.78 9.86 17.80
CA ILE A 64 -15.61 11.23 18.31
C ILE A 64 -16.54 12.19 17.57
N VAL A 65 -16.61 12.09 16.24
CA VAL A 65 -17.54 12.89 15.42
C VAL A 65 -18.98 12.64 15.83
N PHE A 66 -19.40 11.39 16.00
CA PHE A 66 -20.76 11.07 16.44
C PHE A 66 -21.10 11.69 17.80
N VAL A 67 -20.19 11.66 18.76
CA VAL A 67 -20.42 12.29 20.07
C VAL A 67 -20.43 13.81 19.97
N ALA A 68 -19.52 14.40 19.18
CA ALA A 68 -19.45 15.84 18.98
C ALA A 68 -20.75 16.41 18.38
N PHE A 69 -21.28 15.72 17.37
CA PHE A 69 -22.50 16.11 16.63
C PHE A 69 -23.79 15.52 17.20
N GLU A 70 -23.75 14.85 18.36
CA GLU A 70 -24.93 14.21 18.98
C GLU A 70 -25.69 13.29 18.02
N ALA A 71 -24.96 12.39 17.35
CA ALA A 71 -25.54 11.45 16.41
C ALA A 71 -26.65 10.61 17.05
N ASN A 72 -27.67 10.29 16.25
CA ASN A 72 -28.84 9.52 16.70
C ASN A 72 -28.44 8.12 17.22
N THR A 73 -28.49 7.94 18.54
CA THR A 73 -28.16 6.69 19.23
C THR A 73 -29.16 5.57 18.95
N GLY A 74 -30.34 5.88 18.42
CA GLY A 74 -31.28 4.87 17.92
C GLY A 74 -30.83 4.18 16.63
N ASN A 75 -29.75 4.65 15.98
CA ASN A 75 -29.19 4.03 14.79
C ASN A 75 -28.18 2.93 15.15
N ALA A 76 -28.42 1.72 14.66
CA ALA A 76 -27.55 0.56 14.87
C ALA A 76 -26.10 0.76 14.37
N LEU A 77 -25.85 1.65 13.41
CA LEU A 77 -24.49 1.98 12.98
C LEU A 77 -23.75 2.81 14.03
N VAL A 78 -24.42 3.79 14.63
CA VAL A 78 -23.84 4.66 15.68
C VAL A 78 -23.48 3.82 16.90
N GLY A 79 -24.42 2.96 17.35
CA GLY A 79 -24.17 2.03 18.46
C GLY A 79 -23.00 1.08 18.20
N ARG A 80 -22.96 0.41 17.04
CA ARG A 80 -21.85 -0.51 16.72
C ARG A 80 -20.49 0.18 16.67
N ILE A 81 -20.41 1.39 16.13
CA ILE A 81 -19.16 2.15 16.10
C ILE A 81 -18.76 2.57 17.52
N ALA A 82 -19.73 2.94 18.37
CA ALA A 82 -19.47 3.24 19.77
C ALA A 82 -18.91 2.01 20.52
N ASP A 83 -19.51 0.83 20.35
CA ASP A 83 -19.03 -0.40 21.00
C ASP A 83 -17.60 -0.76 20.57
N TRP A 84 -17.29 -0.64 19.28
CA TRP A 84 -15.93 -0.88 18.79
C TRP A 84 -14.93 0.16 19.28
N ALA A 85 -15.30 1.44 19.24
CA ALA A 85 -14.47 2.51 19.78
C ALA A 85 -14.23 2.31 21.28
N ASP A 86 -15.24 1.86 22.00
CA ASP A 86 -15.18 1.55 23.41
C ASP A 86 -14.21 0.43 23.74
N GLY A 87 -14.23 -0.65 22.96
CA GLY A 87 -13.27 -1.75 23.09
C GLY A 87 -11.85 -1.35 22.69
N LEU A 88 -11.68 -0.47 21.69
CA LEU A 88 -10.37 -0.01 21.23
C LEU A 88 -9.74 1.01 22.18
N ALA A 89 -10.54 1.91 22.75
CA ALA A 89 -10.06 2.97 23.63
C ALA A 89 -10.06 2.59 25.11
N TRP A 90 -10.42 1.35 25.48
CA TRP A 90 -10.66 0.94 26.87
C TRP A 90 -9.56 1.37 27.86
N GLN A 91 -8.29 1.26 27.48
CA GLN A 91 -7.15 1.64 28.33
C GLN A 91 -6.96 3.16 28.49
N PHE A 92 -7.56 3.95 27.61
CA PHE A 92 -7.36 5.39 27.50
C PHE A 92 -8.56 6.22 27.97
N LYS A 93 -9.71 5.62 28.31
CA LYS A 93 -10.96 6.34 28.59
C LYS A 93 -10.91 7.27 29.80
N ASP A 94 -10.08 6.94 30.78
CA ASP A 94 -10.01 7.63 32.07
C ASP A 94 -8.67 8.36 32.24
N VAL A 95 -7.92 8.58 31.14
CA VAL A 95 -6.65 9.32 31.20
C VAL A 95 -6.89 10.81 31.44
N PHE A 96 -7.99 11.34 30.91
CA PHE A 96 -8.43 12.70 31.13
C PHE A 96 -9.88 12.73 31.60
N GLU A 97 -10.15 13.49 32.67
CA GLU A 97 -11.51 13.64 33.23
C GLU A 97 -12.05 15.08 33.16
N PRO A 98 -12.31 15.65 31.98
CA PRO A 98 -13.06 16.90 31.85
C PRO A 98 -14.49 16.77 32.37
N ALA A 99 -15.04 17.86 32.91
CA ALA A 99 -16.44 17.92 33.33
C ALA A 99 -17.42 17.71 32.15
N ASP A 100 -17.13 18.34 31.00
CA ASP A 100 -17.92 18.18 29.78
C ASP A 100 -17.73 16.78 29.16
N ALA A 101 -18.83 16.07 28.93
CA ALA A 101 -18.81 14.71 28.42
C ALA A 101 -18.28 14.60 26.98
N LYS A 102 -18.58 15.56 26.10
CA LYS A 102 -18.09 15.56 24.72
C LYS A 102 -16.59 15.79 24.67
N VAL A 103 -16.11 16.75 25.47
CA VAL A 103 -14.68 17.01 25.61
C VAL A 103 -13.97 15.78 26.13
N ARG A 104 -14.51 15.12 27.16
CA ARG A 104 -13.97 13.88 27.72
C ARG A 104 -13.83 12.77 26.66
N VAL A 105 -14.84 12.55 25.83
CA VAL A 105 -14.73 11.59 24.72
C VAL A 105 -13.68 12.04 23.69
N ALA A 106 -13.71 13.31 23.28
CA ALA A 106 -12.80 13.81 22.26
C ALA A 106 -11.32 13.66 22.66
N VAL A 107 -10.96 13.99 23.90
CA VAL A 107 -9.56 13.93 24.35
C VAL A 107 -9.08 12.49 24.55
N ASN A 108 -9.88 11.61 25.15
CA ASN A 108 -9.46 10.25 25.46
C ASN A 108 -9.42 9.35 24.22
N TYR A 109 -10.47 9.41 23.39
CA TYR A 109 -10.51 8.63 22.14
C TYR A 109 -9.58 9.25 21.09
N GLY A 110 -9.41 10.57 21.13
CA GLY A 110 -8.43 11.27 20.30
C GLY A 110 -7.00 10.85 20.65
N LEU A 111 -6.67 10.74 21.93
CA LEU A 111 -5.38 10.21 22.38
C LEU A 111 -5.19 8.77 21.89
N ALA A 112 -6.18 7.90 22.07
CA ALA A 112 -6.11 6.52 21.58
C ALA A 112 -5.84 6.48 20.06
N ALA A 113 -6.53 7.30 19.27
CA ALA A 113 -6.34 7.39 17.82
C ALA A 113 -4.91 7.82 17.46
N VAL A 114 -4.36 8.82 18.15
CA VAL A 114 -2.96 9.26 17.94
C VAL A 114 -1.97 8.14 18.29
N VAL A 115 -2.17 7.45 19.41
CA VAL A 115 -1.31 6.34 19.83
C VAL A 115 -1.31 5.21 18.80
N TYR A 116 -2.48 4.77 18.35
CA TYR A 116 -2.59 3.74 17.31
C TYR A 116 -1.92 4.17 16.00
N LEU A 117 -2.10 5.44 15.61
CA LEU A 117 -1.48 5.98 14.40
C LEU A 117 0.04 5.99 14.49
N VAL A 118 0.61 6.38 15.63
CA VAL A 118 2.05 6.39 15.88
C VAL A 118 2.59 4.97 15.85
N ILE A 119 1.99 4.04 16.61
CA ILE A 119 2.41 2.64 16.67
C ILE A 119 2.35 2.00 15.28
N GLY A 120 1.24 2.18 14.55
CA GLY A 120 1.09 1.65 13.21
C GLY A 120 2.13 2.19 12.23
N ARG A 121 2.44 3.49 12.29
CA ARG A 121 3.51 4.08 11.46
C ARG A 121 4.89 3.53 11.80
N LEU A 122 5.19 3.34 13.09
CA LEU A 122 6.44 2.73 13.52
C LEU A 122 6.55 1.28 13.03
N LEU A 123 5.49 0.49 13.16
CA LEU A 123 5.45 -0.89 12.68
C LEU A 123 5.63 -0.97 11.17
N VAL A 124 4.91 -0.15 10.39
CA VAL A 124 5.06 -0.08 8.94
C VAL A 124 6.49 0.33 8.55
N GLY A 125 7.07 1.31 9.26
CA GLY A 125 8.44 1.74 9.06
C GLY A 125 9.44 0.62 9.34
N LEU A 126 9.28 -0.11 10.44
CA LEU A 126 10.12 -1.25 10.80
C LEU A 126 10.01 -2.37 9.77
N ILE A 127 8.79 -2.74 9.38
CA ILE A 127 8.54 -3.77 8.36
C ILE A 127 9.25 -3.41 7.07
N ARG A 128 9.11 -2.16 6.59
CA ARG A 128 9.77 -1.70 5.35
C ARG A 128 11.28 -1.66 5.46
N ARG A 129 11.86 -1.38 6.64
CA ARG A 129 13.31 -1.45 6.88
C ARG A 129 13.85 -2.86 6.79
N LEU A 130 13.02 -3.85 7.08
CA LEU A 130 13.39 -5.24 6.95
C LEU A 130 13.35 -5.72 5.50
N ALA A 131 12.93 -4.94 4.49
CA ALA A 131 12.77 -5.34 3.07
C ALA A 131 14.06 -5.36 2.24
#